data_AF-A0A3L6RS96-F1
#
_entry.id   AF-A0A3L6RS96-F1
#
_cell.length_a   1.000
_cell.length_b   1.000
_cell.length_c   1.000
_cell.angle_alpha   90.00
_cell.angle_beta   90.00
_cell.angle_gamma   90.00
#
_symmetry.space_group_name_H-M   'P 1'
#
loop_
_entity.id
_entity.type
_entity.pdbx_description
1 polymer ?
#
loop_
_entity_poly.entity_id
_entity_poly.type
_entity_poly.pdbx_seq_one_letter_code
_entity_poly.pdbx_strand_id
1 'polypeptide(L)'
;MHGAVLVSGMELTIIMTNAMVNAYSKVGRVDDARRVFDQVSIRDTITWTSMIAGYCQEKRLDKAMQVFDMMPDKDRTAWTALISGHEQNGEEDAALKLFEQMLAEGVWPTPFALVSTLGASAKLGLVMRGKELHCFVLRRSIGTDPFNSFIYNALVDMYCKCGDMMAAVALFRRMPERNYISWNSMVTGFSHNGLESSR
;
A
#
# COMPACT_ATOMS: atom_id res chain seq x y z
N MET A 1 0.61 -42.23 -11.80
CA MET A 1 -0.62 -41.69 -11.16
C MET A 1 -0.39 -41.15 -9.74
N HIS A 2 0.47 -41.76 -8.90
CA HIS A 2 0.78 -41.23 -7.55
C HIS A 2 1.32 -39.78 -7.52
N GLY A 3 2.21 -39.40 -8.45
CA GLY A 3 2.76 -38.05 -8.51
C GLY A 3 1.73 -36.96 -8.84
N ALA A 4 0.77 -37.27 -9.72
CA ALA A 4 -0.30 -36.33 -10.07
C ALA A 4 -1.31 -36.11 -8.93
N VAL A 5 -1.55 -37.15 -8.11
CA VAL A 5 -2.42 -37.07 -6.92
C VAL A 5 -1.77 -36.30 -5.77
N LEU A 6 -0.44 -36.42 -5.60
CA LEU A 6 0.32 -35.61 -4.65
C LEU A 6 0.37 -34.14 -5.06
N VAL A 7 0.64 -33.86 -6.35
CA VAL A 7 0.65 -32.50 -6.89
C VAL A 7 -0.74 -31.86 -6.80
N SER A 8 -1.81 -32.58 -7.17
CA SER A 8 -3.18 -32.07 -7.04
C SER A 8 -3.60 -31.90 -5.57
N GLY A 9 -3.16 -32.77 -4.67
CA GLY A 9 -3.37 -32.63 -3.23
C GLY A 9 -2.64 -31.41 -2.64
N MET A 10 -1.42 -31.13 -3.09
CA MET A 10 -0.66 -29.94 -2.69
C MET A 10 -1.29 -28.65 -3.25
N GLU A 11 -1.70 -28.64 -4.51
CA GLU A 11 -2.42 -27.51 -5.12
C GLU A 11 -3.74 -27.21 -4.40
N LEU A 12 -4.52 -28.25 -4.09
CA LEU A 12 -5.76 -28.12 -3.30
C LEU A 12 -5.47 -27.58 -1.89
N THR A 13 -4.39 -28.01 -1.25
CA THR A 13 -3.98 -27.52 0.07
C THR A 13 -3.60 -26.03 0.02
N ILE A 14 -2.89 -25.58 -1.02
CA ILE A 14 -2.53 -24.17 -1.21
C ILE A 14 -3.78 -23.32 -1.49
N ILE A 15 -4.68 -23.78 -2.38
CA ILE A 15 -5.93 -23.06 -2.69
C ILE A 15 -6.81 -22.95 -1.44
N MET A 16 -6.96 -24.04 -0.67
CA MET A 16 -7.71 -24.04 0.59
C MET A 16 -7.05 -23.13 1.63
N THR A 17 -5.72 -23.09 1.70
CA THR A 17 -4.98 -22.21 2.61
C THR A 17 -5.16 -20.74 2.24
N ASN A 18 -5.04 -20.38 0.96
CA ASN A 18 -5.28 -19.02 0.47
C ASN A 18 -6.74 -18.58 0.70
N ALA A 19 -7.70 -19.48 0.46
CA ALA A 19 -9.11 -19.23 0.73
C ALA A 19 -9.39 -19.05 2.23
N MET A 20 -8.80 -19.89 3.09
CA MET A 20 -8.97 -19.82 4.54
C MET A 20 -8.28 -18.60 5.15
N VAL A 21 -7.03 -18.28 4.79
CA VAL A 21 -6.33 -17.10 5.32
C VAL A 21 -7.05 -15.82 4.89
N ASN A 22 -7.54 -15.74 3.65
CA ASN A 22 -8.33 -14.59 3.19
C ASN A 22 -9.69 -14.51 3.90
N ALA A 23 -10.38 -15.65 4.10
CA ALA A 23 -11.65 -15.70 4.81
C ALA A 23 -11.52 -15.33 6.31
N TYR A 24 -10.52 -15.88 7.01
CA TYR A 24 -10.29 -15.62 8.43
C TYR A 24 -9.80 -14.19 8.69
N SER A 25 -8.97 -13.63 7.80
CA SER A 25 -8.54 -12.23 7.90
C SER A 25 -9.74 -11.27 7.81
N LYS A 26 -10.69 -11.54 6.90
CA LYS A 26 -11.91 -10.72 6.74
C LYS A 26 -12.87 -10.77 7.93
N VAL A 27 -12.78 -11.79 8.79
CA VAL A 27 -13.67 -11.97 9.95
C VAL A 27 -12.96 -11.63 11.28
N GLY A 28 -11.74 -11.06 11.24
CA GLY A 28 -11.00 -10.67 12.45
C GLY A 28 -10.62 -11.86 13.33
N ARG A 29 -10.35 -13.02 12.71
CA ARG A 29 -9.87 -14.23 13.38
C ARG A 29 -8.45 -14.58 12.92
N VAL A 30 -7.54 -13.61 12.93
CA VAL A 30 -6.17 -13.81 12.44
C VAL A 30 -5.41 -14.88 13.24
N ASP A 31 -5.73 -15.10 14.51
CA ASP A 31 -5.10 -16.14 15.31
C ASP A 31 -5.46 -17.56 14.84
N ASP A 32 -6.69 -17.76 14.36
CA ASP A 32 -7.08 -19.03 13.73
C ASP A 32 -6.43 -19.19 12.36
N ALA A 33 -6.35 -18.10 11.58
CA ALA A 33 -5.58 -18.09 10.34
C ALA A 33 -4.13 -18.49 10.61
N ARG A 34 -3.54 -17.97 11.70
CA ARG A 34 -2.15 -18.25 12.08
C ARG A 34 -1.94 -19.72 12.43
N ARG A 35 -2.86 -20.35 13.14
CA ARG A 35 -2.79 -21.79 13.44
C ARG A 35 -2.76 -22.63 12.15
N VAL A 36 -3.63 -22.31 11.19
CA VAL A 36 -3.65 -22.97 9.88
C VAL A 36 -2.33 -22.72 9.15
N PHE A 37 -1.88 -21.48 9.13
CA PHE A 37 -0.62 -21.09 8.50
C PHE A 37 0.58 -21.85 9.06
N ASP A 38 0.66 -22.06 10.38
CA ASP A 38 1.77 -22.78 11.02
C ASP A 38 1.74 -24.29 10.70
N GLN A 39 0.57 -24.87 10.40
CA GLN A 39 0.41 -26.29 10.06
C GLN A 39 0.79 -26.62 8.61
N VAL A 40 0.78 -25.64 7.71
CA VAL A 40 1.07 -25.87 6.29
C VAL A 40 2.58 -25.87 6.06
N SER A 41 3.10 -26.94 5.47
CA SER A 41 4.54 -27.12 5.22
C SER A 41 5.07 -26.28 4.04
N ILE A 42 4.23 -25.96 3.06
CA ILE A 42 4.59 -25.19 1.86
C ILE A 42 3.68 -23.98 1.74
N ARG A 43 4.28 -22.80 1.75
CA ARG A 43 3.59 -21.52 1.71
C ARG A 43 4.05 -20.75 0.49
N ASP A 44 3.11 -20.37 -0.35
CA ASP A 44 3.37 -19.48 -1.48
C ASP A 44 3.32 -18.00 -1.04
N THR A 45 3.71 -17.12 -1.94
CA THR A 45 3.67 -15.66 -1.72
C THR A 45 2.30 -15.19 -1.21
N ILE A 46 1.21 -15.72 -1.78
CA ILE A 46 -0.16 -15.32 -1.43
C ILE A 46 -0.47 -15.67 0.03
N THR A 47 -0.05 -16.84 0.50
CA THR A 47 -0.23 -17.30 1.88
C THR A 47 0.46 -16.33 2.86
N TRP A 48 1.70 -15.95 2.57
CA TRP A 48 2.46 -14.97 3.37
C TRP A 48 1.81 -13.59 3.36
N THR A 49 1.50 -13.04 2.18
CA THR A 49 0.92 -11.70 2.06
C THR A 49 -0.45 -11.59 2.70
N SER A 50 -1.25 -12.66 2.63
CA SER A 50 -2.58 -12.69 3.26
C SER A 50 -2.48 -12.67 4.79
N MET A 51 -1.48 -13.35 5.37
CA MET A 51 -1.22 -13.32 6.81
C MET A 51 -0.75 -11.95 7.29
N ILE A 52 0.15 -11.31 6.53
CA ILE A 52 0.61 -9.94 6.80
C ILE A 52 -0.58 -8.98 6.78
N ALA A 53 -1.40 -9.02 5.73
CA ALA A 53 -2.58 -8.18 5.59
C ALA A 53 -3.59 -8.39 6.74
N GLY A 54 -3.82 -9.65 7.16
CA GLY A 54 -4.69 -9.97 8.29
C GLY A 54 -4.19 -9.36 9.60
N TYR A 55 -2.89 -9.44 9.90
CA TYR A 55 -2.34 -8.78 11.09
C TYR A 55 -2.41 -7.26 11.02
N CYS A 56 -2.19 -6.65 9.84
CA CYS A 56 -2.37 -5.22 9.65
C CYS A 56 -3.83 -4.76 9.89
N GLN A 57 -4.81 -5.55 9.45
CA GLN A 57 -6.25 -5.26 9.67
C GLN A 57 -6.62 -5.27 11.16
N GLU A 58 -5.99 -6.14 11.95
CA GLU A 58 -6.17 -6.18 13.41
C GLU A 58 -5.24 -5.24 14.18
N LYS A 59 -4.52 -4.34 13.49
CA LYS A 59 -3.55 -3.39 14.09
C LYS A 59 -2.40 -4.06 14.85
N ARG A 60 -2.09 -5.32 14.53
CA ARG A 60 -1.03 -6.13 15.17
C ARG A 60 0.25 -6.07 14.34
N LEU A 61 0.76 -4.85 14.13
CA LEU A 61 1.84 -4.57 13.18
C LEU A 61 3.15 -5.28 13.51
N ASP A 62 3.47 -5.47 14.80
CA ASP A 62 4.63 -6.26 15.22
C ASP A 62 4.58 -7.70 14.69
N LYS A 63 3.39 -8.32 14.70
CA LYS A 63 3.21 -9.69 14.19
C LYS A 63 3.20 -9.72 12.67
N ALA A 64 2.68 -8.67 12.02
CA ALA A 64 2.79 -8.51 10.57
C ALA A 64 4.27 -8.47 10.14
N MET A 65 5.09 -7.70 10.86
CA MET A 65 6.54 -7.61 10.62
C MET A 65 7.24 -8.95 10.85
N GLN A 66 6.94 -9.66 11.95
CA GLN A 66 7.51 -10.99 12.20
C GLN A 66 7.20 -11.98 11.06
N VAL A 67 5.98 -11.97 10.54
CA VAL A 67 5.60 -12.82 9.39
C VAL A 67 6.36 -12.42 8.13
N PHE A 68 6.49 -11.12 7.89
CA PHE A 68 7.26 -10.61 6.75
C PHE A 68 8.74 -10.99 6.84
N ASP A 69 9.36 -10.88 8.01
CA ASP A 69 10.76 -11.24 8.23
C ASP A 69 11.02 -12.72 7.94
N MET A 70 10.09 -13.59 8.35
CA MET A 70 10.13 -15.03 8.07
C MET A 70 9.89 -15.39 6.59
N MET A 71 9.38 -14.47 5.77
CA MET A 71 9.14 -14.73 4.36
C MET A 71 10.49 -14.87 3.62
N PRO A 72 10.74 -16.01 2.93
CA PRO A 72 12.02 -16.25 2.25
C PRO A 72 12.30 -15.25 1.14
N ASP A 73 11.29 -14.98 0.30
CA ASP A 73 11.38 -14.05 -0.83
C ASP A 73 10.35 -12.93 -0.67
N LYS A 74 10.81 -11.78 -0.19
CA LYS A 74 9.98 -10.59 0.03
C LYS A 74 9.69 -9.90 -1.29
N ASP A 75 8.58 -10.26 -1.92
CA ASP A 75 8.17 -9.68 -3.19
C ASP A 75 7.53 -8.29 -3.01
N ARG A 76 7.32 -7.57 -4.13
CA ARG A 76 6.68 -6.25 -4.13
C ARG A 76 5.30 -6.22 -3.47
N THR A 77 4.59 -7.35 -3.46
CA THR A 77 3.24 -7.48 -2.92
C THR A 77 3.27 -7.50 -1.39
N ALA A 78 4.22 -8.23 -0.80
CA ALA A 78 4.46 -8.26 0.64
C ALA A 78 4.87 -6.89 1.19
N TRP A 79 5.82 -6.21 0.52
CA TRP A 79 6.22 -4.84 0.84
C TRP A 79 5.03 -3.88 0.80
N THR A 80 4.24 -3.95 -0.27
CA THR A 80 3.04 -3.11 -0.43
C THR A 80 2.05 -3.34 0.72
N ALA A 81 1.80 -4.60 1.10
CA ALA A 81 0.89 -4.93 2.18
C ALA A 81 1.32 -4.31 3.52
N LEU A 82 2.62 -4.37 3.86
CA LEU A 82 3.14 -3.73 5.06
C LEU A 82 3.04 -2.20 4.99
N ILE A 83 3.52 -1.58 3.91
CA ILE A 83 3.51 -0.11 3.76
C ILE A 83 2.09 0.43 3.89
N SER A 84 1.13 -0.17 3.18
CA SER A 84 -0.28 0.20 3.28
C SER A 84 -0.84 -0.09 4.67
N GLY A 85 -0.46 -1.21 5.29
CA GLY A 85 -0.87 -1.58 6.63
C GLY A 85 -0.44 -0.58 7.70
N HIS A 86 0.82 -0.11 7.68
CA HIS A 86 1.32 0.91 8.61
C HIS A 86 0.62 2.26 8.37
N GLU A 87 0.47 2.69 7.11
CA GLU A 87 -0.20 3.96 6.77
C GLU A 87 -1.67 3.99 7.23
N GLN A 88 -2.42 2.90 7.03
CA GLN A 88 -3.81 2.79 7.44
C GLN A 88 -3.98 2.78 8.98
N ASN A 89 -2.93 2.41 9.71
CA ASN A 89 -2.92 2.33 11.16
C ASN A 89 -2.33 3.56 11.86
N GLY A 90 -1.95 4.61 11.11
CA GLY A 90 -1.42 5.83 11.71
C GLY A 90 0.07 5.76 12.06
N GLU A 91 0.82 4.85 11.43
CA GLU A 91 2.27 4.75 11.58
C GLU A 91 2.98 5.27 10.32
N GLU A 92 2.75 6.54 9.99
CA GLU A 92 3.23 7.15 8.75
C GLU A 92 4.76 7.09 8.62
N ASP A 93 5.51 7.38 9.68
CA ASP A 93 6.97 7.29 9.69
C ASP A 93 7.47 5.88 9.38
N ALA A 94 6.79 4.84 9.89
CA ALA A 94 7.13 3.45 9.62
C ALA A 94 6.84 3.09 8.17
N ALA A 95 5.71 3.54 7.62
CA ALA A 95 5.37 3.34 6.21
C ALA A 95 6.42 3.96 5.27
N LEU A 96 6.90 5.18 5.58
CA LEU A 96 7.96 5.83 4.80
C LEU A 96 9.28 5.06 4.88
N LYS A 97 9.70 4.64 6.07
CA LYS A 97 10.93 3.84 6.26
C LYS A 97 10.87 2.51 5.51
N LEU A 98 9.72 1.83 5.53
CA LEU A 98 9.53 0.59 4.78
C LEU A 98 9.61 0.82 3.27
N PHE A 99 9.08 1.93 2.77
CA PHE A 99 9.23 2.29 1.37
C PHE A 99 10.69 2.56 1.00
N GLU A 100 11.46 3.24 1.85
CA GLU A 100 12.90 3.44 1.64
C GLU A 100 13.68 2.11 1.64
N GLN A 101 13.35 1.20 2.56
CA GLN A 101 13.94 -0.15 2.61
C GLN A 101 13.61 -0.97 1.36
N MET A 102 12.36 -0.94 0.90
CA MET A 102 11.92 -1.58 -0.34
C MET A 102 12.79 -1.15 -1.54
N LEU A 103 13.07 0.16 -1.65
CA LEU A 103 13.92 0.70 -2.70
C LEU A 103 15.40 0.33 -2.52
N ALA A 104 15.90 0.31 -1.28
CA ALA A 104 17.28 -0.07 -0.97
C ALA A 104 17.56 -1.55 -1.31
N GLU A 105 16.56 -2.42 -1.17
CA GLU A 105 16.62 -3.83 -1.61
C GLU A 105 16.41 -4.01 -3.13
N GLY A 106 16.25 -2.92 -3.87
CA GLY A 106 16.05 -2.97 -5.33
C GLY A 106 14.67 -3.48 -5.74
N VAL A 107 13.71 -3.57 -4.81
CA VAL A 107 12.35 -4.03 -5.10
C VAL A 107 11.53 -2.87 -5.68
N TRP A 108 10.92 -3.11 -6.83
CA TRP A 108 10.16 -2.08 -7.52
C TRP A 108 8.78 -1.83 -6.88
N PRO A 109 8.43 -0.58 -6.50
CA PRO A 109 7.15 -0.26 -5.88
C PRO A 109 5.96 -0.54 -6.80
N THR A 110 4.87 -1.03 -6.19
CA THR A 110 3.57 -1.06 -6.85
C THR A 110 2.94 0.36 -6.80
N PRO A 111 1.97 0.66 -7.68
CA PRO A 111 1.15 1.87 -7.57
C PRO A 111 0.52 2.07 -6.19
N PHE A 112 0.09 0.99 -5.53
CA PHE A 112 -0.51 1.04 -4.20
C PHE A 112 0.50 1.43 -3.12
N ALA A 113 1.73 0.89 -3.17
CA ALA A 113 2.79 1.30 -2.26
C ALA A 113 3.09 2.81 -2.40
N LEU A 114 3.13 3.33 -3.63
CA LEU A 114 3.32 4.76 -3.88
C LEU A 114 2.18 5.61 -3.30
N VAL A 115 0.92 5.19 -3.50
CA VAL A 115 -0.25 5.90 -2.97
C VAL A 115 -0.23 5.93 -1.45
N SER A 116 0.06 4.81 -0.78
CA SER A 116 0.20 4.78 0.67
C SER A 116 1.35 5.68 1.14
N THR A 117 2.50 5.64 0.48
CA THR A 117 3.65 6.49 0.84
C THR A 117 3.34 7.99 0.63
N LEU A 118 2.58 8.35 -0.41
CA LEU A 118 2.07 9.70 -0.63
C LEU A 118 1.07 10.11 0.45
N GLY A 119 0.17 9.21 0.86
CA GLY A 119 -0.76 9.42 1.96
C GLY A 119 -0.04 9.69 3.30
N ALA A 120 0.98 8.89 3.62
CA ALA A 120 1.84 9.11 4.77
C ALA A 120 2.54 10.47 4.71
N SER A 121 3.11 10.83 3.56
CA SER A 121 3.75 12.15 3.34
C SER A 121 2.75 13.30 3.52
N ALA A 122 1.51 13.14 3.05
CA ALA A 122 0.46 14.13 3.16
C ALA A 122 0.05 14.38 4.62
N LYS A 123 -0.13 13.31 5.39
CA LYS A 123 -0.49 13.39 6.82
C LYS A 123 0.62 14.02 7.67
N LEU A 124 1.88 13.81 7.31
CA LEU A 124 3.04 14.41 7.98
C LEU A 124 3.42 15.79 7.43
N GLY A 125 2.75 16.30 6.38
CA GLY A 125 3.07 17.59 5.76
C GLY A 125 4.42 17.63 5.04
N LEU A 126 4.95 16.47 4.61
CA LEU A 126 6.30 16.35 4.05
C LEU A 126 6.34 16.65 2.54
N VAL A 127 6.20 17.93 2.17
CA VAL A 127 6.16 18.37 0.77
C VAL A 127 7.37 17.93 -0.06
N MET A 128 8.57 17.91 0.54
CA MET A 128 9.79 17.52 -0.17
C MET A 128 9.79 16.04 -0.53
N ARG A 129 9.34 15.17 0.38
CA ARG A 129 9.17 13.73 0.09
C ARG A 129 8.08 13.49 -0.94
N GLY A 130 6.98 14.25 -0.86
CA GLY A 130 5.95 14.26 -1.88
C GLY A 130 6.49 14.61 -3.29
N LYS A 131 7.40 15.58 -3.38
CA LYS A 131 8.07 15.96 -4.65
C LYS A 131 8.99 14.87 -5.17
N GLU A 132 9.76 14.22 -4.29
CA GLU A 132 10.60 13.07 -4.65
C GLU A 132 9.76 11.93 -5.26
N LEU A 133 8.65 11.58 -4.59
CA LEU A 133 7.72 10.55 -5.07
C LEU A 133 7.03 10.95 -6.38
N HIS A 134 6.64 12.21 -6.52
CA HIS A 134 6.10 12.73 -7.78
C HIS A 134 7.12 12.60 -8.93
N CYS A 135 8.38 13.01 -8.70
CA CYS A 135 9.46 12.82 -9.67
C CYS A 135 9.69 11.34 -10.00
N PHE A 136 9.60 10.46 -9.02
CA PHE A 136 9.71 9.01 -9.21
C PHE A 136 8.61 8.48 -10.15
N VAL A 137 7.35 8.87 -9.92
CA VAL A 137 6.21 8.50 -10.78
C VAL A 137 6.43 8.97 -12.23
N LEU A 138 6.88 10.21 -12.42
CA LEU A 138 7.11 10.79 -13.75
C LEU A 138 8.27 10.12 -14.50
N ARG A 139 9.43 9.95 -13.86
CA ARG A 139 10.63 9.38 -14.48
C ARG A 139 10.42 7.95 -14.98
N ARG A 140 9.46 7.24 -14.38
CA ARG A 140 9.24 5.81 -14.58
C ARG A 140 7.91 5.53 -15.28
N SER A 141 7.23 6.60 -15.72
CA SER A 141 5.95 6.54 -16.41
C SER A 141 4.88 5.73 -15.65
N ILE A 142 4.95 5.67 -14.32
CA ILE A 142 4.05 4.86 -13.48
C ILE A 142 2.61 5.43 -13.49
N GLY A 143 2.41 6.64 -14.02
CA GLY A 143 1.10 7.29 -14.16
C GLY A 143 0.74 7.66 -15.60
N THR A 144 1.42 7.14 -16.63
CA THR A 144 1.02 7.42 -18.02
C THR A 144 -0.15 6.55 -18.48
N ASP A 145 -0.44 5.49 -17.73
CA ASP A 145 -1.63 4.68 -17.91
C ASP A 145 -2.88 5.46 -17.45
N PRO A 146 -3.89 5.68 -18.31
CA PRO A 146 -5.17 6.28 -17.93
C PRO A 146 -5.83 5.60 -16.71
N PHE A 147 -5.58 4.30 -16.49
CA PHE A 147 -6.10 3.55 -15.34
C PHE A 147 -5.42 3.92 -14.01
N ASN A 148 -4.30 4.64 -14.03
CA ASN A 148 -3.58 5.10 -12.83
C ASN A 148 -4.01 6.50 -12.35
N SER A 149 -5.24 6.93 -12.69
CA SER A 149 -5.84 8.19 -12.22
C SER A 149 -5.81 8.35 -10.69
N PHE A 150 -5.85 7.23 -9.95
CA PHE A 150 -5.75 7.22 -8.49
C PHE A 150 -4.39 7.70 -7.95
N ILE A 151 -3.28 7.52 -8.69
CA ILE A 151 -1.97 8.08 -8.29
C ILE A 151 -1.99 9.60 -8.38
N TYR A 152 -2.57 10.16 -9.44
CA TYR A 152 -2.72 11.62 -9.57
C TYR A 152 -3.62 12.19 -8.49
N ASN A 153 -4.70 11.50 -8.13
CA ASN A 153 -5.54 11.88 -7.00
C ASN A 153 -4.73 11.94 -5.71
N ALA A 154 -3.91 10.91 -5.43
CA ALA A 154 -3.05 10.88 -4.24
C ALA A 154 -2.00 12.01 -4.25
N LEU A 155 -1.42 12.33 -5.41
CA LEU A 155 -0.49 13.45 -5.55
C LEU A 155 -1.17 14.80 -5.33
N VAL A 156 -2.36 15.03 -5.90
CA VAL A 156 -3.13 16.26 -5.69
C VAL A 156 -3.48 16.42 -4.20
N ASP A 157 -4.01 15.36 -3.57
CA ASP A 157 -4.32 15.36 -2.13
C ASP A 157 -3.09 15.66 -1.28
N MET A 158 -1.96 15.03 -1.61
CA MET A 158 -0.69 15.25 -0.91
C MET A 158 -0.24 16.71 -1.01
N TYR A 159 -0.24 17.31 -2.20
CA TYR A 159 0.14 18.72 -2.36
C TYR A 159 -0.83 19.67 -1.64
N CYS A 160 -2.14 19.40 -1.70
CA CYS A 160 -3.15 20.16 -0.97
C CYS A 160 -2.90 20.15 0.55
N LYS A 161 -2.65 18.96 1.13
CA LYS A 161 -2.42 18.78 2.56
C LYS A 161 -1.06 19.31 3.03
N CYS A 162 -0.06 19.31 2.14
CA CYS A 162 1.23 19.94 2.40
C CYS A 162 1.24 21.46 2.16
N GLY A 163 0.13 22.05 1.73
CA GLY A 163 -0.02 23.48 1.48
C GLY A 163 0.57 24.02 0.17
N ASP A 164 1.12 23.17 -0.71
CA ASP A 164 1.61 23.59 -2.03
C ASP A 164 0.46 23.62 -3.05
N MET A 165 -0.46 24.57 -2.86
CA MET A 165 -1.69 24.67 -3.67
C MET A 165 -1.39 24.96 -5.14
N MET A 166 -0.26 25.64 -5.42
CA MET A 166 0.18 25.88 -6.80
C MET A 166 0.52 24.58 -7.52
N ALA A 167 1.30 23.69 -6.88
CA ALA A 167 1.61 22.38 -7.44
C ALA A 167 0.34 21.51 -7.60
N ALA A 168 -0.56 21.53 -6.60
CA ALA A 168 -1.83 20.80 -6.66
C ALA A 168 -2.69 21.23 -7.87
N VAL A 169 -2.90 22.54 -8.05
CA VAL A 169 -3.66 23.09 -9.20
C VAL A 169 -2.98 22.75 -10.52
N ALA A 170 -1.66 22.90 -10.60
CA ALA A 170 -0.90 22.60 -11.82
C ALA A 170 -1.04 21.13 -12.22
N LEU A 171 -0.95 20.21 -11.25
CA LEU A 171 -1.12 18.78 -11.49
C LEU A 171 -2.55 18.44 -11.89
N PHE A 172 -3.54 18.95 -11.16
CA PHE A 172 -4.96 18.76 -11.45
C PHE A 172 -5.34 19.19 -12.88
N ARG A 173 -4.76 20.30 -13.37
CA ARG A 173 -4.94 20.75 -14.75
C ARG A 173 -4.31 19.83 -15.79
N ARG A 174 -3.27 19.08 -15.44
CA ARG A 174 -2.57 18.15 -16.34
C ARG A 174 -3.14 16.73 -16.33
N MET A 175 -4.06 16.42 -15.41
CA MET A 175 -4.68 15.10 -15.35
C MET A 175 -5.45 14.81 -16.66
N PRO A 176 -5.26 13.62 -17.26
CA PRO A 176 -5.96 13.23 -18.48
C PRO A 176 -7.46 13.04 -18.24
N GLU A 177 -7.83 12.51 -17.08
CA GLU A 177 -9.22 12.41 -16.60
C GLU A 177 -9.32 12.91 -15.16
N ARG A 178 -10.42 13.62 -14.87
CA ARG A 178 -10.75 14.13 -13.53
C ARG A 178 -12.04 13.46 -13.08
N ASN A 179 -12.02 12.93 -11.86
CA ASN A 179 -13.18 12.30 -11.24
C ASN A 179 -13.59 13.04 -9.97
N TYR A 180 -14.68 12.59 -9.33
CA TYR A 180 -15.22 13.22 -8.12
C TYR A 180 -14.16 13.33 -7.00
N ILE A 181 -13.23 12.36 -6.90
CA ILE A 181 -12.15 12.37 -5.91
C ILE A 181 -11.22 13.55 -6.16
N SER A 182 -10.75 13.73 -7.41
CA SER A 182 -9.86 14.84 -7.77
C SER A 182 -10.48 16.21 -7.45
N TRP A 183 -11.77 16.39 -7.73
CA TRP A 183 -12.49 17.64 -7.44
C TRP A 183 -12.66 17.87 -5.94
N ASN A 184 -13.04 16.82 -5.19
CA ASN A 184 -13.17 16.90 -3.74
C ASN A 184 -11.84 17.29 -3.09
N SER A 185 -10.72 16.67 -3.47
CA SER A 185 -9.39 17.04 -2.96
C SER A 185 -9.04 18.50 -3.22
N MET A 186 -9.42 19.06 -4.37
CA MET A 186 -9.20 20.48 -4.68
C MET A 186 -10.06 21.41 -3.81
N VAL A 187 -11.35 21.12 -3.66
CA VAL A 187 -12.27 21.91 -2.83
C VAL A 187 -11.81 21.91 -1.38
N THR A 188 -11.52 20.73 -0.83
CA THR A 188 -10.99 20.59 0.53
C THR A 188 -9.63 21.26 0.68
N GLY A 189 -8.75 21.18 -0.32
CA GLY A 189 -7.46 21.88 -0.31
C GLY A 189 -7.60 23.39 -0.23
N PHE A 190 -8.46 23.99 -1.07
CA PHE A 190 -8.69 25.44 -1.05
C PHE A 190 -9.37 25.91 0.24
N SER A 191 -10.30 25.13 0.81
CA SER A 191 -10.95 25.53 2.06
C SER A 191 -9.96 25.61 3.21
N HIS A 192 -9.04 24.64 3.32
CA HIS A 192 -8.06 24.62 4.41
C HIS A 192 -6.97 25.69 4.23
N ASN A 193 -6.40 25.82 3.03
CA ASN A 193 -5.30 26.76 2.76
C ASN A 193 -5.78 28.22 2.63
N GLY A 194 -7.02 28.45 2.23
CA GLY A 194 -7.63 29.78 2.20
C GLY A 194 -7.85 30.36 3.61
N LEU A 195 -8.11 29.52 4.61
CA LEU A 195 -8.25 29.95 6.00
C LEU A 195 -6.89 30.34 6.63
N GLU A 196 -5.81 29.63 6.29
CA GLU A 196 -4.46 29.92 6.82
C GLU A 196 -3.88 31.24 6.30
N SER A 197 -4.17 31.63 5.05
CA SER A 197 -3.73 32.91 4.49
C SER A 197 -4.48 34.15 5.00
N SER A 198 -5.51 33.96 5.84
CA SER A 198 -6.36 35.02 6.40
C SER A 198 -6.11 35.31 7.89
N ARG A 199 -5.06 34.74 8.48
CA ARG A 199 -4.57 34.99 9.83
C ARG A 199 -3.19 35.65 9.80
#